data_AF-A0A4Q4CP47-F1
#
_entry.id   AF-A0A4Q4CP47-F1
#
_cell.length_a   1.000
_cell.length_b   1.000
_cell.length_c   1.000
_cell.angle_alpha   90.00
_cell.angle_beta   90.00
_cell.angle_gamma   90.00
#
_symmetry.space_group_name_H-M   'P 1'
#
loop_
_entity.id
_entity.type
_entity.pdbx_description
1 polymer ?
#
loop_
_entity_poly.entity_id
_entity_poly.type
_entity_poly.pdbx_seq_one_letter_code
_entity_poly.pdbx_strand_id
1 'polypeptide(L)'
;LARAAFEAFDELRSRVDVVVAEGAGSPAEVNLRAHDYVNMGLARHGSLPTVVVGDIDRGGVFAALYGTLALLDADDQALLAGFVLNKFRGDVSLLDPALQRITALTGRPFHGVLPWDPNLWLDSEDALDLEGRRATDPADALRVAVVRFPRISNFTDVDALGLEPGVDVVFASRPSELAGADLVVLPGTRTTIADLAWMRERGLDDAVLRHHAAGRPVLGVCGGCQVLGRTITDVDGVEGPSGAVVEGLGLLDLTTEFGAAKVLRLPEGEAWGVPVSGYEIHHGRIAVGDSLEAFPGGAATDRVFGTMWHGSLESDEFRRALLSRASALVGRPAIESDVSFEDARERRIDLLADLAEERVDV
;
A
#
# COMPACT_ATOMS: atom_id res chain seq x y z
N LEU A 1 -13.96 7.97 21.78
CA LEU A 1 -12.72 7.72 21.00
C LEU A 1 -11.52 8.33 21.71
N ALA A 2 -11.43 9.66 21.89
CA ALA A 2 -10.32 10.31 22.61
C ALA A 2 -9.93 9.65 23.95
N ARG A 3 -10.89 9.40 24.84
CA ARG A 3 -10.62 8.71 26.13
C ARG A 3 -9.96 7.34 25.93
N ALA A 4 -10.45 6.54 24.98
CA ALA A 4 -9.89 5.22 24.72
C ALA A 4 -8.48 5.31 24.12
N ALA A 5 -8.20 6.31 23.28
CA ALA A 5 -6.86 6.56 22.75
C ALA A 5 -5.87 6.95 23.86
N PHE A 6 -6.30 7.81 24.79
CA PHE A 6 -5.48 8.25 25.92
C PHE A 6 -5.22 7.11 26.92
N GLU A 7 -6.25 6.32 27.25
CA GLU A 7 -6.11 5.13 28.10
C GLU A 7 -5.14 4.11 27.47
N ALA A 8 -5.22 3.89 26.15
CA ALA A 8 -4.29 3.02 25.43
C ALA A 8 -2.86 3.56 25.43
N PHE A 9 -2.68 4.87 25.25
CA PHE A 9 -1.36 5.52 25.35
C PHE A 9 -0.77 5.38 26.76
N ASP A 10 -1.55 5.63 27.81
CA ASP A 10 -1.10 5.52 29.20
C ASP A 10 -0.72 4.08 29.55
N GLU A 11 -1.48 3.10 29.05
CA GLU A 11 -1.16 1.69 29.21
C GLU A 11 0.18 1.36 28.53
N LEU A 12 0.37 1.76 27.27
CA LEU A 12 1.63 1.55 26.54
C LEU A 12 2.80 2.19 27.28
N ARG A 13 2.66 3.45 27.68
CA ARG A 13 3.69 4.19 28.43
C ARG A 13 4.08 3.52 29.75
N SER A 14 3.19 2.75 30.36
CA SER A 14 3.50 1.99 31.58
C SER A 14 4.28 0.69 31.33
N ARG A 15 4.35 0.23 30.07
CA ARG A 15 4.84 -1.10 29.69
C ARG A 15 6.11 -1.08 28.85
N VAL A 16 6.45 0.04 28.23
CA VAL A 16 7.63 0.18 27.35
C VAL A 16 8.44 1.42 27.71
N ASP A 17 9.75 1.38 27.41
CA ASP A 17 10.67 2.47 27.70
C ASP A 17 10.49 3.67 26.76
N VAL A 18 10.08 3.42 25.52
CA VAL A 18 9.90 4.44 24.47
C VAL A 18 8.55 4.24 23.79
N VAL A 19 7.77 5.31 23.70
CA VAL A 19 6.54 5.38 22.91
C VAL A 19 6.73 6.44 21.84
N VAL A 20 6.71 6.01 20.57
CA VAL A 20 6.68 6.90 19.42
C VAL A 20 5.23 7.04 18.97
N ALA A 21 4.73 8.26 18.90
CA ALA A 21 3.36 8.55 18.48
C ALA A 21 3.39 9.29 17.13
N GLU A 22 2.88 8.63 16.09
CA GLU A 22 2.67 9.24 14.79
C GLU A 22 1.30 9.95 14.74
N GLY A 23 1.30 11.23 14.40
CA GLY A 23 0.08 12.01 14.24
C GLY A 23 -0.63 11.72 12.92
N ALA A 24 -1.97 11.70 12.94
CA ALA A 24 -2.76 11.51 11.73
C ALA A 24 -3.12 12.84 11.06
N GLY A 25 -2.74 13.01 9.79
CA GLY A 25 -3.08 14.19 8.99
C GLY A 25 -2.26 15.43 9.42
N SER A 26 -2.93 16.58 9.55
CA SER A 26 -2.29 17.84 9.94
C SER A 26 -2.60 18.20 11.40
N PRO A 27 -1.59 18.59 12.21
CA PRO A 27 -1.82 19.05 13.58
C PRO A 27 -2.51 20.42 13.66
N ALA A 28 -2.68 21.12 12.53
CA ALA A 28 -3.21 22.48 12.46
C ALA A 28 -4.57 22.58 11.72
N GLU A 29 -5.35 21.51 11.66
CA GLU A 29 -6.75 21.53 11.20
C GLU A 29 -7.64 22.30 12.20
N VAL A 30 -7.68 23.63 12.06
CA VAL A 30 -8.37 24.54 13.02
C VAL A 30 -9.84 24.19 13.24
N ASN A 31 -10.51 23.64 12.23
CA ASN A 31 -11.90 23.16 12.29
C ASN A 31 -12.06 21.85 13.08
N LEU A 32 -10.98 21.06 13.23
CA LEU A 32 -10.99 19.79 13.94
C LEU A 32 -10.34 19.87 15.32
N ARG A 33 -9.66 20.97 15.66
CA ARG A 33 -8.86 21.12 16.89
C ARG A 33 -9.57 20.75 18.19
N ALA A 34 -10.88 21.01 18.31
CA ALA A 34 -11.66 20.64 19.50
C ALA A 34 -11.81 19.11 19.69
N HIS A 35 -11.63 18.35 18.61
CA HIS A 35 -11.73 16.89 18.55
C HIS A 35 -10.40 16.25 18.15
N ASP A 36 -9.31 17.00 18.11
CA ASP A 36 -8.00 16.46 17.81
C ASP A 36 -7.48 15.69 19.03
N TYR A 37 -7.59 14.37 18.99
CA TYR A 37 -6.98 13.46 19.96
C TYR A 37 -5.89 12.59 19.33
N VAL A 38 -5.57 12.84 18.06
CA VAL A 38 -4.63 12.04 17.25
C VAL A 38 -3.33 12.79 16.97
N ASN A 39 -3.30 14.12 17.12
CA ASN A 39 -2.10 14.94 17.02
C ASN A 39 -1.80 15.66 18.36
N MET A 40 -2.12 16.95 18.45
CA MET A 40 -1.74 17.79 19.59
C MET A 40 -2.54 17.44 20.85
N GLY A 41 -3.76 16.93 20.74
CA GLY A 41 -4.49 16.45 21.92
C GLY A 41 -3.80 15.29 22.63
N LEU A 42 -3.22 14.33 21.88
CA LEU A 42 -2.42 13.27 22.46
C LEU A 42 -1.10 13.81 23.02
N ALA A 43 -0.48 14.75 22.30
CA ALA A 43 0.74 15.41 22.77
C ALA A 43 0.50 16.14 24.10
N ARG A 44 -0.61 16.86 24.26
CA ARG A 44 -0.99 17.51 25.52
C ARG A 44 -1.24 16.52 26.63
N HIS A 45 -1.96 15.44 26.34
CA HIS A 45 -2.24 14.39 27.32
C HIS A 45 -0.94 13.78 27.87
N GLY A 46 0.00 13.43 26.98
CA GLY A 46 1.28 12.83 27.35
C GLY A 46 2.41 13.80 27.68
N SER A 47 2.19 15.12 27.54
CA SER A 47 3.23 16.16 27.50
C SER A 47 4.38 15.79 26.55
N LEU A 48 4.02 15.36 25.33
CA LEU A 48 4.97 14.82 24.35
C LEU A 48 5.68 15.94 23.59
N PRO A 49 7.02 15.96 23.55
CA PRO A 49 7.74 16.78 22.58
C PRO A 49 7.36 16.31 21.17
N THR A 50 6.93 17.24 20.33
CA THR A 50 6.39 16.96 19.00
C THR A 50 7.27 17.58 17.93
N VAL A 51 7.60 16.82 16.89
CA VAL A 51 8.31 17.32 15.71
C VAL A 51 7.36 17.30 14.53
N VAL A 52 7.34 18.37 13.74
CA VAL A 52 6.57 18.40 12.49
C VAL A 52 7.51 18.11 11.32
N VAL A 53 7.19 17.04 10.60
CA VAL A 53 7.92 16.62 9.40
C VAL A 53 7.26 17.23 8.16
N GLY A 54 8.02 18.02 7.40
CA GLY A 54 7.55 18.69 6.19
C GLY A 54 8.12 18.07 4.91
N ASP A 55 7.27 17.69 3.97
CA ASP A 55 7.66 17.22 2.63
C ASP A 55 8.06 18.41 1.74
N ILE A 56 9.36 18.56 1.45
CA ILE A 56 9.85 19.65 0.61
C ILE A 56 9.65 19.40 -0.89
N ASP A 57 9.48 18.14 -1.32
CA ASP A 57 9.35 17.76 -2.73
C ASP A 57 8.04 18.30 -3.34
N ARG A 58 7.00 18.46 -2.50
CA ARG A 58 5.72 19.08 -2.88
C ARG A 58 5.77 20.59 -3.05
N GLY A 59 6.86 21.24 -2.62
CA GLY A 59 7.02 22.69 -2.62
C GLY A 59 6.21 23.40 -1.53
N GLY A 60 6.59 24.66 -1.22
CA GLY A 60 5.88 25.50 -0.23
C GLY A 60 6.09 25.12 1.24
N VAL A 61 6.94 24.15 1.55
CA VAL A 61 7.12 23.57 2.90
C VAL A 61 7.37 24.61 3.99
N PHE A 62 8.18 25.63 3.74
CA PHE A 62 8.49 26.65 4.74
C PHE A 62 7.27 27.48 5.15
N ALA A 63 6.39 27.80 4.20
CA ALA A 63 5.13 28.48 4.49
C ALA A 63 4.19 27.55 5.26
N ALA A 64 4.16 26.25 4.92
CA ALA A 64 3.37 25.25 5.63
C ALA A 64 3.82 25.05 7.08
N LEU A 65 5.14 24.93 7.34
CA LEU A 65 5.68 24.80 8.70
C LEU A 65 5.41 26.05 9.54
N TYR A 66 5.67 27.23 8.98
CA TYR A 66 5.40 28.50 9.65
C TYR A 66 3.89 28.66 9.95
N GLY A 67 3.04 28.37 8.96
CA GLY A 67 1.59 28.43 9.10
C GLY A 67 1.07 27.44 10.14
N THR A 68 1.61 26.22 10.17
CA THR A 68 1.28 25.20 11.16
C THR A 68 1.51 25.73 12.56
N LEU A 69 2.71 26.22 12.87
CA LEU A 69 3.00 26.81 14.19
C LEU A 69 2.06 27.99 14.50
N ALA A 70 1.85 28.89 13.54
CA ALA A 70 1.04 30.10 13.74
C ALA A 70 -0.45 29.82 14.01
N LEU A 71 -0.98 28.68 13.56
CA LEU A 71 -2.36 28.27 13.76
C LEU A 71 -2.59 27.51 15.08
N LEU A 72 -1.53 26.98 15.70
CA LEU A 72 -1.60 26.30 16.99
C LEU A 72 -1.81 27.29 18.14
N ASP A 73 -2.53 26.86 19.19
CA ASP A 73 -2.64 27.63 20.43
C ASP A 73 -1.32 27.61 21.23
N ALA A 74 -1.17 28.49 22.22
CA ALA A 74 0.10 28.67 22.94
C ALA A 74 0.58 27.39 23.65
N ASP A 75 -0.34 26.58 24.14
CA ASP A 75 -0.02 25.35 24.87
C ASP A 75 0.41 24.24 23.90
N ASP A 76 -0.20 24.17 22.72
CA ASP A 76 0.24 23.27 21.65
C ASP A 76 1.60 23.70 21.09
N GLN A 77 1.78 25.00 20.84
CA GLN A 77 3.05 25.55 20.40
C GLN A 77 4.18 25.23 21.39
N ALA A 78 3.89 25.16 22.69
CA ALA A 78 4.87 24.84 23.72
C ALA A 78 5.40 23.39 23.63
N LEU A 79 4.62 22.48 23.04
CA LEU A 79 5.01 21.08 22.83
C LEU A 79 5.75 20.86 21.51
N LEU A 80 5.68 21.82 20.58
CA LEU A 80 6.40 21.72 19.32
C LEU A 80 7.90 21.92 19.56
N ALA A 81 8.67 20.83 19.48
CA ALA A 81 10.10 20.78 19.72
C ALA A 81 10.93 21.26 18.53
N GLY A 82 10.38 21.21 17.31
CA GLY A 82 11.11 21.59 16.10
C GLY A 82 10.50 21.03 14.83
N PHE A 83 11.29 21.09 13.77
CA PHE A 83 10.91 20.64 12.43
C PHE A 83 11.93 19.66 11.86
N VAL A 84 11.48 18.76 10.99
CA VAL A 84 12.33 17.97 10.11
C VAL A 84 11.88 18.22 8.67
N LEU A 85 12.81 18.45 7.76
CA LEU A 85 12.48 18.44 6.34
C LEU A 85 12.71 17.05 5.77
N ASN A 86 11.74 16.54 5.03
CA ASN A 86 11.81 15.25 4.36
C ASN A 86 11.88 15.44 2.84
N LYS A 87 12.49 14.47 2.14
CA LYS A 87 12.53 14.37 0.67
C LYS A 87 13.29 15.51 -0.03
N PHE A 88 14.36 16.03 0.55
CA PHE A 88 15.14 17.09 -0.11
C PHE A 88 16.03 16.60 -1.26
N ARG A 89 15.94 17.25 -2.42
CA ARG A 89 16.78 16.97 -3.58
C ARG A 89 17.90 18.00 -3.70
N GLY A 90 19.14 17.54 -3.78
CA GLY A 90 20.33 18.37 -4.05
C GLY A 90 21.23 18.56 -2.83
N ASP A 91 22.04 19.62 -2.87
CA ASP A 91 23.01 19.94 -1.81
C ASP A 91 22.30 20.63 -0.63
N VAL A 92 22.27 19.96 0.52
CA VAL A 92 21.59 20.42 1.74
C VAL A 92 22.14 21.77 2.22
N SER A 93 23.42 22.08 1.97
CA SER A 93 24.02 23.36 2.38
C SER A 93 23.35 24.59 1.74
N LEU A 94 22.65 24.40 0.62
CA LEU A 94 21.88 25.46 -0.03
C LEU A 94 20.61 25.84 0.76
N LEU A 95 20.16 25.00 1.69
CA LEU A 95 18.99 25.29 2.52
C LEU A 95 19.32 26.14 3.75
N ASP A 96 20.57 26.20 4.20
CA ASP A 96 20.97 26.83 5.47
C ASP A 96 20.37 28.24 5.66
N PRO A 97 20.40 29.16 4.66
CA PRO A 97 19.81 30.49 4.83
C PRO A 97 18.30 30.44 5.09
N ALA A 98 17.59 29.51 4.46
CA ALA A 98 16.14 29.33 4.65
C ALA A 98 15.83 28.72 6.01
N LEU A 99 16.58 27.71 6.45
CA LEU A 99 16.43 27.09 7.77
C LEU A 99 16.65 28.12 8.89
N GLN A 100 17.71 28.93 8.78
CA GLN A 100 18.00 30.02 9.72
C GLN A 100 16.86 31.05 9.74
N ARG A 101 16.33 31.42 8.58
CA ARG A 101 15.24 32.38 8.48
C ARG A 101 13.97 31.87 9.17
N ILE A 102 13.59 30.62 8.92
CA ILE A 102 12.38 30.03 9.52
C ILE A 102 12.59 29.80 11.02
N THR A 103 13.76 29.36 11.46
CA THR A 103 14.11 29.25 12.88
C THR A 103 13.96 30.60 13.59
N ALA A 104 14.45 31.69 12.98
CA ALA A 104 14.32 33.04 13.55
C ALA A 104 12.87 33.54 13.61
N LEU A 105 12.01 33.13 12.66
CA LEU A 105 10.60 33.52 12.63
C LEU A 105 9.74 32.71 13.61
N THR A 106 10.10 31.45 13.83
CA THR A 106 9.29 30.48 14.60
C THR A 106 9.79 30.29 16.03
N GLY A 107 11.08 30.56 16.28
CA GLY A 107 11.73 30.18 17.54
C GLY A 107 11.85 28.67 17.73
N ARG A 108 11.77 27.90 16.63
CA ARG A 108 11.83 26.43 16.64
C ARG A 108 12.98 25.94 15.75
N PRO A 109 13.84 25.03 16.24
CA PRO A 109 14.96 24.52 15.48
C PRO A 109 14.49 23.57 14.36
N PHE A 110 15.39 23.34 13.41
CA PHE A 110 15.33 22.17 12.54
C PHE A 110 16.24 21.10 13.11
N HIS A 111 15.71 19.90 13.27
CA HIS A 111 16.43 18.72 13.78
C HIS A 111 17.11 17.94 12.67
N GLY A 112 16.74 18.18 11.41
CA GLY A 112 17.38 17.50 10.30
C GLY A 112 16.75 17.78 8.95
N VAL A 113 17.47 17.37 7.90
CA VAL A 113 17.01 17.36 6.52
C VAL A 113 17.29 15.99 5.93
N LEU A 114 16.25 15.18 5.78
CA LEU A 114 16.32 13.89 5.12
C LEU A 114 16.39 14.11 3.59
N PRO A 115 17.42 13.57 2.92
CA PRO A 115 17.53 13.66 1.48
C PRO A 115 16.48 12.76 0.80
N TRP A 116 16.15 13.10 -0.43
CA TRP A 116 15.49 12.16 -1.33
C TRP A 116 16.52 11.15 -1.82
N ASP A 117 16.29 9.86 -1.55
CA ASP A 117 17.05 8.77 -2.13
C ASP A 117 16.14 7.96 -3.08
N PRO A 118 16.49 7.81 -4.37
CA PRO A 118 15.68 7.05 -5.32
C PRO A 118 15.65 5.53 -5.04
N ASN A 119 16.57 5.02 -4.22
CA ASN A 119 16.61 3.61 -3.80
C ASN A 119 15.80 3.38 -2.52
N LEU A 120 15.43 4.45 -1.80
CA LEU A 120 14.56 4.38 -0.64
C LEU A 120 13.10 4.44 -1.09
N TRP A 121 12.51 3.27 -1.27
CA TRP A 121 11.06 3.10 -1.40
C TRP A 121 10.59 2.16 -0.29
N LEU A 122 9.71 2.63 0.58
CA LEU A 122 9.09 1.79 1.60
C LEU A 122 7.88 1.06 1.00
N ASP A 123 7.38 0.05 1.71
CA ASP A 123 6.13 -0.62 1.40
C ASP A 123 5.06 0.44 1.10
N SER A 124 4.52 0.44 -0.12
CA SER A 124 3.68 1.54 -0.56
C SER A 124 2.40 1.55 0.29
N GLU A 125 2.15 2.64 1.02
CA GLU A 125 0.91 2.76 1.81
C GLU A 125 -0.23 3.38 1.00
N ASP A 126 0.13 4.21 0.01
CA ASP A 126 -0.79 5.00 -0.79
C ASP A 126 -0.54 4.87 -2.29
N ALA A 127 -1.60 5.11 -3.07
CA ALA A 127 -1.55 5.03 -4.53
C ALA A 127 -0.62 6.07 -5.19
N LEU A 128 -0.14 7.07 -4.44
CA LEU A 128 0.65 8.19 -4.96
C LEU A 128 2.13 7.85 -5.17
N ASP A 129 2.67 6.83 -4.49
CA ASP A 129 4.09 6.44 -4.58
C ASP A 129 4.39 5.47 -5.76
N LEU A 130 3.41 5.25 -6.63
CA LEU A 130 3.45 4.20 -7.66
C LEU A 130 3.72 4.78 -9.04
N GLU A 131 4.94 5.29 -9.24
CA GLU A 131 5.49 5.37 -10.59
C GLU A 131 5.83 3.94 -11.05
N GLY A 132 5.47 3.59 -12.30
CA GLY A 132 5.63 2.23 -12.81
C GLY A 132 7.07 1.72 -12.72
N ARG A 133 7.24 0.48 -12.25
CA ARG A 133 8.54 -0.13 -12.01
C ARG A 133 9.01 -0.85 -13.27
N ARG A 134 10.11 -0.37 -13.84
CA ARG A 134 10.62 -0.82 -15.13
C ARG A 134 11.65 -1.94 -14.96
N ALA A 135 11.53 -2.96 -15.80
CA ALA A 135 12.55 -3.97 -15.97
C ALA A 135 13.90 -3.35 -16.42
N THR A 136 15.00 -4.04 -16.12
CA THR A 136 16.33 -3.61 -16.56
C THR A 136 16.49 -3.71 -18.09
N ASP A 137 15.88 -4.72 -18.71
CA ASP A 137 15.78 -4.86 -20.17
C ASP A 137 14.31 -4.88 -20.61
N PRO A 138 13.80 -3.79 -21.21
CA PRO A 138 12.39 -3.68 -21.60
C PRO A 138 11.96 -4.60 -22.76
N ALA A 139 12.89 -5.12 -23.57
CA ALA A 139 12.54 -5.87 -24.77
C ALA A 139 11.93 -7.25 -24.44
N ASP A 140 12.49 -7.89 -23.42
CA ASP A 140 12.14 -9.25 -23.00
C ASP A 140 11.33 -9.28 -21.69
N ALA A 141 11.03 -8.12 -21.12
CA ALA A 141 10.27 -8.00 -19.88
C ALA A 141 8.84 -8.54 -19.99
N LEU A 142 8.40 -9.25 -18.95
CA LEU A 142 7.00 -9.60 -18.76
C LEU A 142 6.24 -8.33 -18.34
N ARG A 143 5.33 -7.86 -19.18
CA ARG A 143 4.54 -6.67 -18.87
C ARG A 143 3.37 -7.02 -17.97
N VAL A 144 3.40 -6.54 -16.73
CA VAL A 144 2.33 -6.74 -15.74
C VAL A 144 1.52 -5.44 -15.63
N ALA A 145 0.23 -5.49 -15.97
CA ALA A 145 -0.66 -4.36 -15.76
C ALA A 145 -1.57 -4.58 -14.55
N VAL A 146 -1.43 -3.71 -13.57
CA VAL A 146 -2.20 -3.73 -12.32
C VAL A 146 -3.34 -2.75 -12.45
N VAL A 147 -4.58 -3.22 -12.26
CA VAL A 147 -5.74 -2.32 -12.24
C VAL A 147 -5.65 -1.41 -11.02
N ARG A 148 -5.56 -0.10 -11.26
CA ARG A 148 -5.44 0.92 -10.23
C ARG A 148 -6.81 1.21 -9.62
N PHE A 149 -7.30 0.28 -8.80
CA PHE A 149 -8.52 0.51 -8.04
C PHE A 149 -8.38 1.77 -7.16
N PRO A 150 -9.44 2.57 -6.98
CA PRO A 150 -9.39 3.77 -6.14
C PRO A 150 -9.02 3.51 -4.68
N ARG A 151 -9.28 2.31 -4.17
CA ARG A 151 -9.13 1.96 -2.74
C ARG A 151 -8.32 0.69 -2.54
N ILE A 152 -7.18 0.58 -3.23
CA ILE A 152 -6.25 -0.55 -3.03
C ILE A 152 -5.91 -0.68 -1.54
N SER A 153 -5.94 -1.91 -1.01
CA SER A 153 -5.76 -2.18 0.42
C SER A 153 -4.31 -2.46 0.80
N ASN A 154 -3.58 -3.21 -0.03
CA ASN A 154 -2.24 -3.73 0.24
C ASN A 154 -1.41 -3.62 -1.04
N PHE A 155 -0.63 -2.56 -1.16
CA PHE A 155 0.24 -2.39 -2.33
C PHE A 155 1.49 -3.26 -2.28
N THR A 156 1.85 -3.80 -1.10
CA THR A 156 3.02 -4.68 -0.93
C THR A 156 2.95 -5.91 -1.84
N ASP A 157 1.74 -6.43 -2.09
CA ASP A 157 1.49 -7.50 -3.07
C ASP A 157 2.06 -7.16 -4.45
N VAL A 158 1.91 -5.91 -4.87
CA VAL A 158 2.36 -5.42 -6.18
C VAL A 158 3.82 -5.02 -6.14
N ASP A 159 4.29 -4.46 -5.03
CA ASP A 159 5.69 -4.08 -4.82
C ASP A 159 6.63 -5.28 -4.98
N ALA A 160 6.19 -6.48 -4.54
CA ALA A 160 6.93 -7.71 -4.72
C ALA A 160 7.14 -8.06 -6.20
N LEU A 161 6.17 -7.80 -7.07
CA LEU A 161 6.32 -7.99 -8.53
C LEU A 161 7.33 -7.02 -9.12
N GLY A 162 7.38 -5.80 -8.58
CA GLY A 162 8.28 -4.75 -9.04
C GLY A 162 9.74 -4.92 -8.63
N LEU A 163 10.05 -5.91 -7.79
CA LEU A 163 11.42 -6.30 -7.46
C LEU A 163 12.09 -7.15 -8.56
N GLU A 164 11.29 -7.75 -9.43
CA GLU A 164 11.77 -8.73 -10.39
C GLU A 164 12.38 -8.04 -11.61
N PRO A 165 13.67 -8.26 -11.93
CA PRO A 165 14.38 -7.50 -12.96
C PRO A 165 13.83 -7.71 -14.38
N GLY A 166 13.15 -8.83 -14.61
CA GLY A 166 12.48 -9.18 -15.87
C GLY A 166 11.01 -8.81 -15.93
N VAL A 167 10.49 -7.99 -15.01
CA VAL A 167 9.08 -7.61 -14.92
C VAL A 167 8.93 -6.09 -15.07
N ASP A 168 8.00 -5.68 -15.94
CA ASP A 168 7.59 -4.28 -16.09
C ASP A 168 6.19 -4.10 -15.50
N VAL A 169 6.10 -3.48 -14.32
CA VAL A 169 4.84 -3.26 -13.60
C VAL A 169 4.29 -1.87 -13.93
N VAL A 170 3.10 -1.84 -14.51
CA VAL A 170 2.38 -0.60 -14.83
C VAL A 170 1.01 -0.57 -14.15
N PHE A 171 0.65 0.59 -13.60
CA PHE A 171 -0.69 0.81 -13.07
C PHE A 171 -1.61 1.34 -14.16
N ALA A 172 -2.75 0.68 -14.35
CA ALA A 172 -3.74 0.99 -15.37
C ALA A 172 -5.03 1.52 -14.74
N SER A 173 -5.41 2.74 -15.12
CA SER A 173 -6.67 3.39 -14.79
C SER A 173 -7.63 3.50 -15.98
N ARG A 174 -7.15 3.13 -17.18
CA ARG A 174 -7.91 3.17 -18.43
C ARG A 174 -7.78 1.86 -19.22
N PRO A 175 -8.80 1.45 -19.99
CA PRO A 175 -8.74 0.24 -20.82
C PRO A 175 -7.55 0.17 -21.77
N SER A 176 -7.12 1.30 -22.33
CA SER A 176 -5.97 1.38 -23.25
C SER A 176 -4.64 1.04 -22.58
N GLU A 177 -4.54 1.19 -21.26
CA GLU A 177 -3.31 0.94 -20.50
C GLU A 177 -3.12 -0.56 -20.20
N LEU A 178 -4.20 -1.34 -20.22
CA LEU A 178 -4.17 -2.80 -20.19
C LEU A 178 -3.77 -3.42 -21.54
N ALA A 179 -3.80 -2.63 -22.63
CA ALA A 179 -3.42 -3.12 -23.94
C ALA A 179 -1.93 -3.53 -23.96
N GLY A 180 -1.66 -4.76 -24.41
CA GLY A 180 -0.31 -5.32 -24.50
C GLY A 180 0.23 -5.90 -23.20
N ALA A 181 -0.48 -5.79 -22.06
CA ALA A 181 -0.08 -6.41 -20.80
C ALA A 181 -0.03 -7.93 -20.92
N ASP A 182 1.06 -8.59 -20.57
CA ASP A 182 1.19 -10.04 -20.59
C ASP A 182 0.44 -10.72 -19.44
N LEU A 183 0.40 -10.07 -18.27
CA LEU A 183 -0.38 -10.45 -17.11
C LEU A 183 -1.20 -9.25 -16.65
N VAL A 184 -2.48 -9.48 -16.34
CA VAL A 184 -3.31 -8.48 -15.65
C VAL A 184 -3.47 -8.87 -14.19
N VAL A 185 -3.29 -7.91 -13.29
CA VAL A 185 -3.45 -8.09 -11.84
C VAL A 185 -4.61 -7.22 -11.35
N LEU A 186 -5.56 -7.85 -10.66
CA LEU A 186 -6.57 -7.19 -9.84
C LEU A 186 -6.07 -7.21 -8.39
N PRO A 187 -5.60 -6.09 -7.83
CA PRO A 187 -5.08 -6.05 -6.47
C PRO A 187 -6.23 -6.14 -5.44
N GLY A 188 -5.87 -6.30 -4.17
CA GLY A 188 -6.84 -6.18 -3.08
C GLY A 188 -7.39 -4.76 -2.97
N THR A 189 -8.65 -4.66 -2.53
CA THR A 189 -9.35 -3.39 -2.32
C THR A 189 -10.05 -3.39 -0.98
N ARG A 190 -10.15 -2.20 -0.37
CA ARG A 190 -10.89 -1.98 0.89
C ARG A 190 -12.41 -2.02 0.70
N THR A 191 -12.90 -1.86 -0.53
CA THR A 191 -14.34 -1.94 -0.85
C THR A 191 -14.52 -2.61 -2.22
N THR A 192 -14.61 -3.94 -2.24
CA THR A 192 -14.72 -4.75 -3.46
C THR A 192 -15.90 -4.33 -4.34
N ILE A 193 -17.09 -4.15 -3.76
CA ILE A 193 -18.31 -3.82 -4.53
C ILE A 193 -18.17 -2.45 -5.23
N ALA A 194 -17.69 -1.43 -4.51
CA ALA A 194 -17.58 -0.08 -5.06
C ALA A 194 -16.47 0.04 -6.12
N ASP A 195 -15.36 -0.68 -5.94
CA ASP A 195 -14.27 -0.67 -6.91
C ASP A 195 -14.59 -1.51 -8.16
N LEU A 196 -15.40 -2.57 -8.03
CA LEU A 196 -15.98 -3.26 -9.18
C LEU A 196 -16.93 -2.36 -9.97
N ALA A 197 -17.79 -1.59 -9.29
CA ALA A 197 -18.66 -0.62 -9.96
C ALA A 197 -17.85 0.45 -10.70
N TRP A 198 -16.78 0.97 -10.07
CA TRP A 198 -15.86 1.90 -10.71
C TRP A 198 -15.14 1.29 -11.93
N MET A 199 -14.71 0.02 -11.83
CA MET A 199 -14.06 -0.71 -12.92
C MET A 199 -14.99 -0.79 -14.15
N ARG A 200 -16.27 -1.09 -13.91
CA ARG A 200 -17.34 -1.11 -14.93
C ARG A 200 -17.58 0.26 -15.55
N GLU A 201 -17.68 1.30 -14.73
CA GLU A 201 -17.86 2.69 -15.20
C GLU A 201 -16.73 3.11 -16.15
N ARG A 202 -15.51 2.60 -15.93
CA ARG A 202 -14.32 2.88 -16.74
C ARG A 202 -14.15 1.93 -17.94
N GLY A 203 -14.98 0.90 -18.07
CA GLY A 203 -14.84 -0.17 -19.08
C GLY A 203 -13.58 -1.02 -18.91
N LEU A 204 -13.02 -1.05 -17.69
CA LEU A 204 -11.85 -1.85 -17.37
C LEU A 204 -12.21 -3.34 -17.27
N ASP A 205 -13.40 -3.66 -16.80
CA ASP A 205 -13.94 -5.04 -16.76
C ASP A 205 -13.96 -5.67 -18.14
N ASP A 206 -14.51 -4.98 -19.14
CA ASP A 206 -14.50 -5.40 -20.54
C ASP A 206 -13.08 -5.57 -21.09
N ALA A 207 -12.13 -4.76 -20.65
CA ALA A 207 -10.73 -4.89 -21.05
C ALA A 207 -10.06 -6.12 -20.42
N VAL A 208 -10.35 -6.43 -19.16
CA VAL A 208 -9.87 -7.66 -18.49
C VAL A 208 -10.49 -8.90 -19.12
N LEU A 209 -11.79 -8.89 -19.40
CA LEU A 209 -12.47 -9.99 -20.09
C LEU A 209 -11.89 -10.23 -21.49
N ARG A 210 -11.62 -9.17 -22.27
CA ARG A 210 -10.95 -9.30 -23.58
C ARG A 210 -9.52 -9.82 -23.47
N HIS A 211 -8.76 -9.38 -22.46
CA HIS A 211 -7.42 -9.88 -22.20
C HIS A 211 -7.44 -11.38 -21.90
N HIS A 212 -8.35 -11.83 -21.04
CA HIS A 212 -8.54 -13.25 -20.75
C HIS A 212 -9.00 -14.04 -22.00
N ALA A 213 -9.97 -13.51 -22.76
CA ALA A 213 -10.46 -14.12 -23.99
C ALA A 213 -9.39 -14.25 -25.08
N ALA A 214 -8.36 -13.39 -25.06
CA ALA A 214 -7.16 -13.52 -25.89
C ALA A 214 -6.19 -14.62 -25.39
N GLY A 215 -6.61 -15.41 -24.39
CA GLY A 215 -5.81 -16.47 -23.78
C GLY A 215 -4.69 -15.93 -22.92
N ARG A 216 -4.82 -14.77 -22.28
CA ARG A 216 -3.74 -14.21 -21.44
C ARG A 216 -4.09 -14.31 -19.95
N PRO A 217 -3.08 -14.47 -19.07
CA PRO A 217 -3.33 -14.74 -17.66
C PRO A 217 -3.86 -13.54 -16.87
N VAL A 218 -4.66 -13.82 -15.84
CA VAL A 218 -5.19 -12.84 -14.88
C VAL A 218 -4.94 -13.34 -13.45
N LEU A 219 -4.42 -12.47 -12.60
CA LEU A 219 -4.26 -12.70 -11.16
C LEU A 219 -5.22 -11.79 -10.39
N GLY A 220 -5.91 -12.32 -9.39
CA GLY A 220 -6.69 -11.56 -8.43
C GLY A 220 -6.22 -11.83 -7.00
N VAL A 221 -5.99 -10.77 -6.23
CA VAL A 221 -5.57 -10.86 -4.82
C VAL A 221 -6.66 -10.27 -3.93
N CYS A 222 -7.10 -11.00 -2.91
CA CYS A 222 -8.16 -10.63 -1.97
C CYS A 222 -9.41 -10.06 -2.67
N GLY A 223 -9.73 -8.77 -2.53
CA GLY A 223 -10.83 -8.14 -3.26
C GLY A 223 -10.78 -8.35 -4.78
N GLY A 224 -9.58 -8.38 -5.37
CA GLY A 224 -9.40 -8.75 -6.77
C GLY A 224 -9.76 -10.21 -7.07
N CYS A 225 -9.48 -11.15 -6.17
CA CYS A 225 -9.92 -12.55 -6.29
C CYS A 225 -11.46 -12.65 -6.25
N GLN A 226 -12.10 -11.89 -5.36
CA GLN A 226 -13.56 -11.84 -5.25
C GLN A 226 -14.20 -11.29 -6.53
N VAL A 227 -13.60 -10.25 -7.13
CA VAL A 227 -14.04 -9.69 -8.42
C VAL A 227 -13.98 -10.72 -9.55
N LEU A 228 -13.01 -11.64 -9.55
CA LEU A 228 -12.92 -12.70 -10.56
C LEU A 228 -14.05 -13.74 -10.46
N GLY A 229 -14.72 -13.83 -9.31
CA GLY A 229 -15.81 -14.77 -9.07
C GLY A 229 -17.10 -14.45 -9.85
N ARG A 230 -18.12 -15.30 -9.65
CA ARG A 230 -19.46 -15.16 -10.25
C ARG A 230 -20.29 -14.09 -9.55
N THR A 231 -20.37 -14.14 -8.22
CA THR A 231 -21.26 -13.28 -7.44
C THR A 231 -20.61 -12.88 -6.14
N ILE A 232 -20.84 -11.62 -5.75
CA ILE A 232 -20.44 -11.05 -4.47
C ILE A 232 -21.71 -10.59 -3.75
N THR A 233 -21.92 -11.08 -2.53
CA THR A 233 -23.05 -10.72 -1.67
C THR A 233 -22.57 -10.00 -0.43
N ASP A 234 -23.26 -8.93 -0.04
CA ASP A 234 -23.03 -8.20 1.21
C ASP A 234 -24.36 -8.01 1.94
N VAL A 235 -24.77 -9.06 2.64
CA VAL A 235 -26.06 -9.10 3.36
C VAL A 235 -26.02 -8.13 4.54
N ASP A 236 -24.89 -8.05 5.23
CA ASP A 236 -24.73 -7.27 6.45
C ASP A 236 -24.39 -5.78 6.20
N GLY A 237 -24.04 -5.41 4.96
CA GLY A 237 -23.65 -4.04 4.61
C GLY A 237 -22.28 -3.66 5.16
N VAL A 238 -21.33 -4.59 5.09
CA VAL A 238 -19.95 -4.42 5.58
C VAL A 238 -19.17 -3.45 4.69
N GLU A 239 -19.32 -3.55 3.37
CA GLU A 239 -18.62 -2.70 2.40
C GLU A 239 -19.51 -1.57 1.87
N GLY A 240 -20.84 -1.70 1.99
CA GLY A 240 -21.79 -0.76 1.41
C GLY A 240 -23.22 -0.93 1.94
N PRO A 241 -24.23 -0.54 1.15
CA PRO A 241 -25.63 -0.73 1.55
C PRO A 241 -25.95 -2.21 1.78
N SER A 242 -26.55 -2.53 2.92
CA SER A 242 -26.97 -3.90 3.27
C SER A 242 -27.88 -4.50 2.20
N GLY A 243 -27.67 -5.79 1.92
CA GLY A 243 -28.42 -6.56 0.93
C GLY A 243 -27.89 -6.41 -0.49
N ALA A 244 -26.67 -5.90 -0.68
CA ALA A 244 -26.07 -5.81 -1.99
C ALA A 244 -25.78 -7.20 -2.56
N VAL A 245 -26.16 -7.42 -3.82
CA VAL A 245 -25.81 -8.59 -4.62
C VAL A 245 -25.33 -8.09 -5.95
N VAL A 246 -24.07 -8.37 -6.29
CA VAL A 246 -23.46 -7.93 -7.54
C VAL A 246 -22.80 -9.10 -8.26
N GLU A 247 -22.95 -9.15 -9.58
CA GLU A 247 -22.20 -10.07 -10.42
C GLU A 247 -20.73 -9.65 -10.44
N GLY A 248 -19.81 -10.61 -10.33
CA GLY A 248 -18.39 -10.42 -10.61
C GLY A 248 -18.08 -10.52 -12.10
N LEU A 249 -16.84 -10.86 -12.45
CA LEU A 249 -16.42 -11.09 -13.83
C LEU A 249 -16.75 -12.50 -14.34
N GLY A 250 -17.01 -13.44 -13.44
CA GLY A 250 -17.34 -14.83 -13.77
C GLY A 250 -16.18 -15.61 -14.39
N LEU A 251 -14.93 -15.20 -14.13
CA LEU A 251 -13.72 -15.87 -14.62
C LEU A 251 -13.34 -17.09 -13.77
N LEU A 252 -13.77 -17.11 -12.51
CA LEU A 252 -13.67 -18.26 -11.60
C LEU A 252 -15.07 -18.67 -11.16
N ASP A 253 -15.31 -19.99 -11.10
CA ASP A 253 -16.45 -20.57 -10.37
C ASP A 253 -16.25 -20.41 -8.85
N LEU A 254 -16.38 -19.18 -8.40
CA LEU A 254 -16.17 -18.72 -7.03
C LEU A 254 -17.27 -17.73 -6.66
N THR A 255 -17.84 -17.85 -5.47
CA THR A 255 -18.79 -16.87 -4.92
C THR A 255 -18.24 -16.27 -3.64
N THR A 256 -18.52 -14.99 -3.39
CA THR A 256 -18.09 -14.28 -2.19
C THR A 256 -19.29 -13.86 -1.36
N GLU A 257 -19.23 -14.09 -0.05
CA GLU A 257 -20.20 -13.60 0.94
C GLU A 257 -19.48 -12.76 1.99
N PHE A 258 -19.83 -11.48 2.06
CA PHE A 258 -19.42 -10.58 3.13
C PHE A 258 -20.31 -10.77 4.35
N GLY A 259 -19.67 -10.89 5.51
CA GLY A 259 -20.35 -10.94 6.80
C GLY A 259 -19.57 -10.20 7.89
N ALA A 260 -20.24 -9.91 9.00
CA ALA A 260 -19.68 -9.12 10.09
C ALA A 260 -18.37 -9.70 10.68
N ALA A 261 -18.21 -11.02 10.67
CA ALA A 261 -17.04 -11.68 11.25
C ALA A 261 -15.80 -11.53 10.36
N LYS A 262 -14.82 -10.74 10.82
CA LYS A 262 -13.51 -10.57 10.18
C LYS A 262 -12.64 -11.83 10.29
N VAL A 263 -11.97 -12.20 9.21
CA VAL A 263 -10.94 -13.24 9.16
C VAL A 263 -9.57 -12.57 9.32
N LEU A 264 -8.80 -13.04 10.30
CA LEU A 264 -7.43 -12.60 10.61
C LEU A 264 -6.55 -13.83 10.81
N ARG A 265 -5.67 -14.15 9.85
CA ARG A 265 -4.85 -15.37 9.87
C ARG A 265 -3.50 -15.18 9.19
N LEU A 266 -2.52 -16.00 9.57
CA LEU A 266 -1.21 -16.13 8.93
C LEU A 266 -1.08 -17.57 8.38
N PRO A 267 -1.69 -17.88 7.23
CA PRO A 267 -1.61 -19.22 6.67
C PRO A 267 -0.26 -19.49 6.00
N GLU A 268 0.11 -20.76 6.04
CA GLU A 268 1.22 -21.34 5.28
C GLU A 268 0.67 -22.51 4.46
N GLY A 269 1.25 -22.74 3.29
CA GLY A 269 0.86 -23.82 2.41
C GLY A 269 1.85 -24.04 1.28
N GLU A 270 1.36 -24.67 0.22
CA GLU A 270 2.14 -25.01 -0.97
C GLU A 270 1.28 -24.75 -2.21
N ALA A 271 1.91 -24.26 -3.28
CA ALA A 271 1.33 -24.20 -4.60
C ALA A 271 2.35 -24.65 -5.63
N TRP A 272 1.95 -25.53 -6.55
CA TRP A 272 2.83 -26.05 -7.60
C TRP A 272 4.17 -26.64 -7.10
N GLY A 273 4.18 -27.25 -5.91
CA GLY A 273 5.42 -27.82 -5.36
C GLY A 273 6.30 -26.84 -4.60
N VAL A 274 5.91 -25.56 -4.48
CA VAL A 274 6.69 -24.53 -3.77
C VAL A 274 5.95 -23.99 -2.54
N PRO A 275 6.66 -23.72 -1.44
CA PRO A 275 6.08 -23.16 -0.24
C PRO A 275 5.57 -21.74 -0.49
N VAL A 276 4.47 -21.41 0.19
CA VAL A 276 3.86 -20.08 0.15
C VAL A 276 3.28 -19.75 1.51
N SER A 277 3.60 -18.56 1.99
CA SER A 277 3.01 -17.97 3.19
C SER A 277 2.27 -16.69 2.81
N GLY A 278 1.42 -16.21 3.70
CA GLY A 278 0.74 -14.94 3.52
C GLY A 278 -0.08 -14.57 4.75
N TYR A 279 -0.97 -13.62 4.57
CA TYR A 279 -1.92 -13.21 5.60
C TYR A 279 -3.31 -12.94 5.05
N GLU A 280 -4.31 -13.14 5.89
CA GLU A 280 -5.71 -12.86 5.59
C GLU A 280 -6.20 -11.74 6.53
N ILE A 281 -6.79 -10.69 5.94
CA ILE A 281 -7.40 -9.57 6.67
C ILE A 281 -8.66 -9.08 5.96
N HIS A 282 -9.69 -9.92 5.93
CA HIS A 282 -10.88 -9.67 5.11
C HIS A 282 -12.18 -10.05 5.81
N HIS A 283 -13.29 -9.52 5.32
CA HIS A 283 -14.65 -9.89 5.75
C HIS A 283 -15.33 -10.86 4.79
N GLY A 284 -14.94 -10.83 3.51
CA GLY A 284 -15.53 -11.65 2.45
C GLY A 284 -15.00 -13.07 2.46
N ARG A 285 -15.89 -14.04 2.65
CA ARG A 285 -15.58 -15.48 2.57
C ARG A 285 -15.90 -15.99 1.19
N ILE A 286 -14.98 -16.77 0.62
CA ILE A 286 -15.18 -17.38 -0.69
C ILE A 286 -15.68 -18.82 -0.56
N ALA A 287 -16.53 -19.23 -1.48
CA ALA A 287 -16.86 -20.62 -1.76
C ALA A 287 -16.42 -20.95 -3.18
N VAL A 288 -15.68 -22.05 -3.32
CA VAL A 288 -15.04 -22.48 -4.56
C VAL A 288 -15.79 -23.67 -5.14
N GLY A 289 -16.07 -23.65 -6.45
CA GLY A 289 -16.69 -24.77 -7.16
C GLY A 289 -15.72 -25.95 -7.35
N ASP A 290 -16.28 -27.15 -7.48
CA ASP A 290 -15.53 -28.42 -7.47
C ASP A 290 -14.53 -28.59 -8.63
N SER A 291 -14.66 -27.80 -9.71
CA SER A 291 -13.87 -27.96 -10.94
C SER A 291 -12.60 -27.11 -10.98
N LEU A 292 -12.31 -26.31 -9.96
CA LEU A 292 -11.14 -25.42 -9.94
C LEU A 292 -9.92 -26.09 -9.29
N GLU A 293 -8.73 -25.74 -9.77
CA GLU A 293 -7.48 -26.16 -9.15
C GLU A 293 -7.29 -25.43 -7.81
N ALA A 294 -6.72 -26.13 -6.83
CA ALA A 294 -6.37 -25.52 -5.56
C ALA A 294 -5.30 -24.44 -5.75
N PHE A 295 -5.50 -23.29 -5.11
CA PHE A 295 -4.56 -22.19 -5.08
C PHE A 295 -4.51 -21.62 -3.64
N PRO A 296 -3.42 -20.96 -3.21
CA PRO A 296 -3.29 -20.48 -1.84
C PRO A 296 -4.48 -19.60 -1.44
N GLY A 297 -5.28 -20.06 -0.46
CA GLY A 297 -6.47 -19.34 -0.02
C GLY A 297 -7.52 -19.07 -1.10
N GLY A 298 -7.52 -19.81 -2.19
CA GLY A 298 -8.40 -19.53 -3.32
C GLY A 298 -8.40 -20.63 -4.36
N ALA A 299 -8.49 -20.24 -5.61
CA ALA A 299 -8.72 -21.17 -6.71
C ALA A 299 -8.06 -20.68 -8.00
N ALA A 300 -7.76 -21.63 -8.88
CA ALA A 300 -7.12 -21.36 -10.16
C ALA A 300 -7.75 -22.15 -11.32
N THR A 301 -7.56 -21.63 -12.52
CA THR A 301 -7.65 -22.35 -13.79
C THR A 301 -6.26 -22.41 -14.44
N ASP A 302 -6.19 -22.77 -15.71
CA ASP A 302 -4.98 -22.69 -16.51
C ASP A 302 -4.40 -21.25 -16.59
N ARG A 303 -5.27 -20.23 -16.60
CA ARG A 303 -4.92 -18.82 -16.86
C ARG A 303 -5.48 -17.82 -15.87
N VAL A 304 -6.38 -18.21 -14.97
CA VAL A 304 -6.95 -17.30 -13.97
C VAL A 304 -6.53 -17.79 -12.59
N PHE A 305 -5.90 -16.93 -11.81
CA PHE A 305 -5.39 -17.24 -10.47
C PHE A 305 -6.07 -16.31 -9.47
N GLY A 306 -6.77 -16.84 -8.47
CA GLY A 306 -7.42 -16.06 -7.43
C GLY A 306 -6.96 -16.50 -6.05
N THR A 307 -6.40 -15.60 -5.26
CA THR A 307 -5.97 -15.87 -3.88
C THR A 307 -6.58 -14.87 -2.91
N MET A 308 -7.01 -15.34 -1.73
CA MET A 308 -7.39 -14.46 -0.62
C MET A 308 -6.19 -14.05 0.27
N TRP A 309 -5.00 -14.59 -0.01
CA TRP A 309 -3.80 -14.31 0.77
C TRP A 309 -3.08 -13.08 0.21
N HIS A 310 -3.04 -12.03 1.02
CA HIS A 310 -2.07 -10.96 0.86
C HIS A 310 -0.68 -11.44 1.27
N GLY A 311 0.36 -10.77 0.79
CA GLY A 311 1.75 -11.12 1.03
C GLY A 311 2.19 -12.42 0.35
N SER A 312 1.31 -13.12 -0.38
CA SER A 312 1.66 -14.37 -1.05
C SER A 312 2.80 -14.18 -2.06
N LEU A 313 2.84 -13.03 -2.71
CA LEU A 313 3.92 -12.66 -3.64
C LEU A 313 5.23 -12.26 -2.93
N GLU A 314 5.24 -12.08 -1.61
CA GLU A 314 6.46 -11.86 -0.83
C GLU A 314 7.24 -13.18 -0.68
N SER A 315 6.58 -14.34 -0.86
CA SER A 315 7.23 -15.65 -0.95
C SER A 315 8.00 -15.77 -2.29
N ASP A 316 9.33 -15.67 -2.23
CA ASP A 316 10.20 -15.57 -3.42
C ASP A 316 10.05 -16.74 -4.41
N GLU A 317 10.01 -17.98 -3.91
CA GLU A 317 9.85 -19.17 -4.76
C GLU A 317 8.49 -19.21 -5.45
N PHE A 318 7.42 -18.87 -4.72
CA PHE A 318 6.07 -18.80 -5.26
C PHE A 318 5.90 -17.67 -6.27
N ARG A 319 6.42 -16.47 -5.98
CA ARG A 319 6.43 -15.34 -6.91
C ARG A 319 7.12 -15.71 -8.22
N ARG A 320 8.30 -16.33 -8.15
CA ARG A 320 9.04 -16.82 -9.33
C ARG A 320 8.28 -17.88 -10.12
N ALA A 321 7.64 -18.83 -9.43
CA ALA A 321 6.84 -19.88 -10.06
C ALA A 321 5.62 -19.30 -10.80
N LEU A 322 4.89 -18.39 -10.16
CA LEU A 322 3.76 -17.67 -10.76
C LEU A 322 4.18 -16.91 -12.02
N LEU A 323 5.25 -16.13 -11.92
CA LEU A 323 5.76 -15.31 -13.01
C LEU A 323 6.27 -16.15 -14.18
N SER A 324 6.97 -17.25 -13.90
CA SER A 324 7.41 -18.20 -14.92
C SER A 324 6.23 -18.87 -15.64
N ARG A 325 5.17 -19.22 -14.90
CA ARG A 325 3.93 -19.74 -15.50
C ARG A 325 3.26 -18.66 -16.37
N ALA A 326 3.16 -17.42 -15.89
CA ALA A 326 2.60 -16.31 -16.67
C ALA A 326 3.39 -16.06 -17.95
N SER A 327 4.73 -16.02 -17.90
CA SER A 327 5.61 -15.89 -19.07
C SER A 327 5.39 -17.02 -20.07
N ALA A 328 5.36 -18.28 -19.60
CA ALA A 328 5.15 -19.43 -20.47
C ALA A 328 3.80 -19.38 -21.20
N LEU A 329 2.74 -18.92 -20.52
CA LEU A 329 1.39 -18.78 -21.08
C LEU A 329 1.28 -17.78 -22.23
N VAL A 330 2.21 -16.83 -22.33
CA VAL A 330 2.27 -15.80 -23.38
C VAL A 330 3.50 -15.92 -24.29
N GLY A 331 4.32 -16.98 -24.12
CA GLY A 331 5.52 -17.22 -24.94
C GLY A 331 6.67 -16.24 -24.67
N ARG A 332 6.76 -15.69 -23.46
CA ARG A 332 7.90 -14.87 -23.02
C ARG A 332 8.99 -15.74 -22.38
N PRO A 333 10.26 -15.26 -22.36
CA PRO A 333 11.32 -15.93 -21.62
C PRO A 333 10.95 -16.14 -20.15
N ALA A 334 11.50 -17.20 -19.55
CA ALA A 334 11.40 -17.39 -18.10
C ALA A 334 12.11 -16.23 -17.40
N ILE A 335 11.53 -15.77 -16.29
CA ILE A 335 12.15 -14.73 -15.47
C ILE A 335 13.16 -15.41 -14.56
N GLU A 336 14.44 -15.24 -14.89
CA GLU A 336 15.54 -15.64 -14.01
C GLU A 336 15.76 -14.54 -12.98
N SER A 337 15.66 -14.90 -11.70
CA SER A 337 15.77 -13.96 -10.59
C SER A 337 16.16 -14.69 -9.33
N ASP A 338 17.10 -14.13 -8.58
CA ASP A 338 17.53 -14.53 -7.24
C ASP A 338 17.13 -13.49 -6.18
N VAL A 339 16.25 -12.55 -6.54
CA VAL A 339 15.85 -11.47 -5.64
C VAL A 339 15.06 -12.03 -4.45
N SER A 340 15.48 -11.62 -3.26
CA SER A 340 14.72 -11.83 -2.03
C SER A 340 13.93 -10.58 -1.65
N PHE A 341 12.62 -10.75 -1.44
CA PHE A 341 11.75 -9.66 -0.95
C PHE A 341 12.16 -9.24 0.47
N GLU A 342 12.40 -10.20 1.35
CA GLU A 342 12.81 -9.97 2.73
C GLU A 342 14.12 -9.17 2.78
N ASP A 343 15.18 -9.63 2.09
CA ASP A 343 16.45 -8.91 2.08
C ASP A 343 16.32 -7.53 1.44
N ALA A 344 15.49 -7.39 0.40
CA ALA A 344 15.25 -6.11 -0.23
C ALA A 344 14.53 -5.14 0.71
N ARG A 345 13.61 -5.64 1.53
CA ARG A 345 12.89 -4.85 2.54
C ARG A 345 13.81 -4.45 3.68
N GLU A 346 14.62 -5.37 4.19
CA GLU A 346 15.58 -5.10 5.28
C GLU A 346 16.60 -4.03 4.86
N ARG A 347 17.22 -4.17 3.68
CA ARG A 347 18.15 -3.17 3.14
C ARG A 347 17.56 -1.76 3.05
N ARG A 348 16.25 -1.65 2.82
CA ARG A 348 15.56 -0.36 2.71
C ARG A 348 15.24 0.25 4.07
N ILE A 349 14.91 -0.58 5.05
CA ILE A 349 14.77 -0.15 6.45
C ILE A 349 16.13 0.31 6.98
N ASP A 350 17.19 -0.45 6.73
CA ASP A 350 18.57 -0.08 7.08
C ASP A 350 18.96 1.25 6.43
N LEU A 351 18.70 1.44 5.13
CA LEU A 351 18.97 2.70 4.45
C LEU A 351 18.22 3.88 5.09
N LEU A 352 16.96 3.71 5.48
CA LEU A 352 16.21 4.74 6.18
C LEU A 352 16.82 5.04 7.55
N ALA A 353 17.21 4.01 8.29
CA ALA A 353 17.85 4.14 9.60
C ALA A 353 19.18 4.89 9.48
N ASP A 354 20.04 4.49 8.55
CA ASP A 354 21.32 5.16 8.27
C ASP A 354 21.10 6.64 7.91
N LEU A 355 20.15 6.93 7.03
CA LEU A 355 19.82 8.31 6.64
C LEU A 355 19.29 9.12 7.83
N ALA A 356 18.48 8.52 8.70
CA ALA A 356 17.99 9.19 9.90
C ALA A 356 19.13 9.45 10.89
N GLU A 357 19.98 8.48 11.17
CA GLU A 357 21.14 8.60 12.06
C GLU A 357 22.15 9.65 11.56
N GLU A 358 22.38 9.73 10.25
CA GLU A 358 23.32 10.69 9.67
C GLU A 358 22.77 12.13 9.59
N ARG A 359 21.45 12.28 9.42
CA ARG A 359 20.84 13.56 8.97
C ARG A 359 19.85 14.17 9.93
N VAL A 360 19.47 13.46 10.99
CA VAL A 360 18.48 13.90 11.95
C VAL A 360 19.01 13.74 13.38
N ASP A 361 18.91 14.81 14.16
CA ASP A 361 19.27 14.90 15.57
C ASP A 361 18.03 15.35 16.35
N VAL A 362 17.19 14.38 16.76
CA VAL A 362 15.90 14.61 17.45
C VAL A 362 15.99 14.43 18.95
#